data_AF-A0A1W9J5Y4-F1
#
_entry.id   AF-A0A1W9J5Y4-F1
#
_cell.length_a   1.000
_cell.length_b   1.000
_cell.length_c   1.000
_cell.angle_alpha   90.00
_cell.angle_beta   90.00
_cell.angle_gamma   90.00
#
_symmetry.space_group_name_H-M   'P 1'
#
loop_
_entity.id
_entity.type
_entity.pdbx_description
1 polymer ?
#
loop_
_entity_poly.entity_id
_entity_poly.type
_entity_poly.pdbx_seq_one_letter_code
_entity_poly.pdbx_strand_id
1 'polypeptide(L)'
;MDAVKVFDTWVEVPGKMLHFDVMTGDQATALRLANEYMAAQGFTAIAVTAEECRFCHQEPLVMFTEHQQAEFRQTGGFIVPLSA
;
A
#
# COMPACT_ATOMS: atom_id res chain seq x y z
N MET A 1 2.75 -11.57 17.72
CA MET A 1 1.60 -10.84 17.18
C MET A 1 2.04 -10.30 15.84
N ASP A 2 1.32 -10.64 14.78
CA ASP A 2 1.63 -10.11 13.45
C ASP A 2 1.32 -8.60 13.46
N ALA A 3 2.27 -7.80 13.00
CA ALA A 3 2.14 -6.36 12.89
C ALA A 3 2.11 -5.98 11.41
N VAL A 4 1.21 -5.06 11.07
CA VAL A 4 1.09 -4.44 9.75
C VAL A 4 1.82 -3.11 9.84
N LYS A 5 2.76 -2.87 8.94
CA LYS A 5 3.32 -1.55 8.69
C LYS A 5 2.46 -0.83 7.68
N VAL A 6 2.20 0.43 7.96
CA VAL A 6 1.45 1.34 7.11
C VAL A 6 2.44 2.18 6.34
N PHE A 7 2.38 2.12 5.01
CA PHE A 7 3.16 2.96 4.12
C PHE A 7 2.24 3.97 3.43
N ASP A 8 2.32 5.21 3.90
CA ASP A 8 1.59 6.35 3.37
C ASP A 8 2.14 6.69 1.97
N THR A 9 1.29 6.54 0.95
CA THR A 9 1.72 6.59 -0.45
C THR A 9 1.00 7.69 -1.22
N TRP A 10 1.79 8.65 -1.73
CA TRP A 10 1.33 9.79 -2.52
C TRP A 10 1.97 9.73 -3.90
N VAL A 11 1.15 9.57 -4.95
CA VAL A 11 1.64 9.44 -6.33
C VAL A 11 0.98 10.48 -7.21
N GLU A 12 1.80 11.32 -7.85
CA GLU A 12 1.31 12.22 -8.89
C GLU A 12 1.02 11.43 -10.18
N VAL A 13 -0.20 11.59 -10.71
CA VAL A 13 -0.61 11.05 -12.01
C VAL A 13 -1.15 12.20 -12.86
N PRO A 14 -1.36 12.02 -14.18
CA PRO A 14 -1.83 13.12 -15.03
C PRO A 14 -3.11 13.77 -14.50
N GLY A 15 -2.97 15.03 -14.05
CA GLY A 15 -4.07 15.88 -13.62
C GLY A 15 -4.62 15.63 -12.20
N LYS A 16 -4.01 14.74 -11.40
CA LYS A 16 -4.41 14.54 -10.00
C LYS A 16 -3.30 13.88 -9.17
N MET A 17 -3.42 13.95 -7.86
CA MET A 17 -2.61 13.17 -6.94
C MET A 17 -3.47 12.02 -6.39
N LEU A 18 -2.89 10.81 -6.35
CA LEU A 18 -3.49 9.63 -5.74
C LEU A 18 -2.88 9.41 -4.35
N HIS A 19 -3.76 9.25 -3.36
CA HIS A 19 -3.37 8.94 -1.99
C HIS A 19 -3.92 7.56 -1.60
N PHE A 20 -3.06 6.70 -1.10
CA PHE A 20 -3.43 5.38 -0.58
C PHE A 20 -2.39 4.88 0.40
N ASP A 21 -2.81 4.02 1.32
CA ASP A 21 -1.89 3.30 2.20
C ASP A 21 -1.60 1.91 1.65
N VAL A 22 -0.33 1.48 1.76
CA VAL A 22 0.07 0.10 1.55
C VAL A 22 0.27 -0.57 2.90
N MET A 23 -0.48 -1.64 3.14
CA MET A 23 -0.57 -2.33 4.42
C MET A 23 0.19 -3.65 4.34
N THR A 24 1.43 -3.71 4.83
CA THR A 24 2.32 -4.88 4.61
C THR A 24 3.41 -5.04 5.69
N GLY A 25 4.32 -6.00 5.58
CA GLY A 25 5.37 -6.28 6.56
C GLY A 25 6.68 -5.51 6.35
N ASP A 26 7.00 -5.08 5.12
CA ASP A 26 8.25 -4.42 4.78
C ASP A 26 8.16 -3.52 3.53
N GLN A 27 9.18 -2.67 3.35
CA GLN A 27 9.24 -1.70 2.26
C GLN A 27 9.30 -2.37 0.87
N ALA A 28 9.99 -3.50 0.74
CA ALA A 28 10.12 -4.17 -0.56
C ALA A 28 8.76 -4.67 -1.06
N THR A 29 7.98 -5.26 -0.14
CA THR A 29 6.61 -5.70 -0.40
C THR A 29 5.69 -4.49 -0.63
N ALA A 30 5.91 -3.40 0.10
CA ALA A 30 5.12 -2.18 -0.07
C ALA A 30 5.27 -1.60 -1.49
N LEU A 31 6.51 -1.47 -1.96
CA LEU A 31 6.80 -1.00 -3.32
C LEU A 31 6.22 -1.92 -4.39
N ARG A 32 6.33 -3.24 -4.20
CA ARG A 32 5.73 -4.21 -5.13
C ARG A 32 4.22 -4.02 -5.23
N LEU A 33 3.51 -4.02 -4.09
CA LEU A 33 2.06 -3.88 -4.04
C LEU A 33 1.60 -2.51 -4.58
N ALA A 34 2.30 -1.43 -4.27
CA ALA A 34 1.99 -0.10 -4.80
C ALA A 34 2.11 -0.04 -6.32
N ASN A 35 3.18 -0.60 -6.89
CA ASN A 35 3.37 -0.63 -8.34
C ASN A 35 2.33 -1.53 -9.04
N GLU A 36 2.00 -2.69 -8.44
CA GLU A 36 0.91 -3.55 -8.93
C GLU A 36 -0.44 -2.81 -8.91
N TYR A 37 -0.73 -2.06 -7.84
CA TYR A 37 -1.94 -1.24 -7.71
C TYR A 37 -2.02 -0.11 -8.74
N MET A 38 -0.91 0.57 -9.02
CA MET A 38 -0.83 1.59 -10.07
C MET A 38 -1.01 0.98 -11.46
N ALA A 39 -0.38 -0.16 -11.74
CA ALA A 39 -0.53 -0.88 -13.01
C ALA A 39 -1.99 -1.33 -13.23
N ALA A 40 -2.66 -1.85 -12.19
CA ALA A 40 -4.07 -2.25 -12.25
C ALA A 40 -5.02 -1.09 -12.56
N GLN A 41 -4.64 0.14 -12.22
CA GLN A 41 -5.37 1.36 -12.56
C GLN A 41 -5.00 1.94 -13.94
N GLY A 42 -4.08 1.30 -14.67
CA GLY A 42 -3.63 1.73 -16.00
C GLY A 42 -2.40 2.64 -15.99
N PHE A 43 -1.77 2.90 -14.84
CA PHE A 43 -0.61 3.77 -14.70
C PHE A 43 0.72 3.00 -14.79
N THR A 44 0.90 2.19 -15.85
CA THR A 44 2.07 1.29 -15.98
C THR A 44 3.41 2.00 -16.23
N ALA A 45 3.39 3.26 -16.66
CA ALA A 45 4.59 4.07 -16.88
C ALA A 45 5.03 4.86 -15.64
N ILE A 46 4.24 4.83 -14.55
CA ILE A 46 4.55 5.53 -13.30
C ILE A 46 5.06 4.50 -12.30
N ALA A 47 6.31 4.64 -11.91
CA ALA A 47 6.92 3.80 -10.89
C ALA A 47 6.76 4.45 -9.52
N VAL A 48 6.25 3.69 -8.55
CA VAL A 48 6.23 4.10 -7.14
C VAL A 48 7.57 3.71 -6.50
N THR A 49 8.27 4.66 -5.91
CA THR A 49 9.52 4.46 -5.20
C THR A 49 9.34 4.68 -3.70
N ALA A 50 10.44 4.58 -2.93
CA ALA A 50 10.42 4.89 -1.51
C ALA A 50 10.20 6.39 -1.21
N GLU A 51 10.31 7.26 -2.21
CA GLU A 51 9.98 8.69 -2.07
C GLU A 51 8.47 8.88 -1.95
N GLU A 52 7.70 8.19 -2.79
CA GLU A 52 6.24 8.22 -2.78
C GLU A 52 5.64 7.36 -1.68
N CYS A 53 6.18 6.16 -1.45
CA CYS A 53 5.65 5.14 -0.54
C CYS A 53 6.47 5.07 0.76
N ARG A 54 6.02 5.80 1.79
CA ARG A 54 6.82 6.06 2.99
C ARG A 54 6.25 5.39 4.22
N PHE A 55 7.10 4.73 4.99
CA PHE A 55 6.70 4.18 6.29
C PHE A 55 6.15 5.28 7.21
N CYS A 56 4.95 5.06 7.74
CA CYS A 56 4.30 5.96 8.68
C CYS A 56 4.35 5.39 10.11
N HIS A 57 3.66 4.27 10.34
CA HIS A 57 3.58 3.60 11.63
C HIS A 57 3.28 2.10 11.47
N GLN A 58 3.07 1.40 12.59
CA GLN A 58 2.65 0.00 12.58
C GLN A 58 1.46 -0.23 13.52
N GLU A 59 0.60 -1.17 13.14
CA GLU A 59 -0.59 -1.58 13.87
C GLU A 59 -0.66 -3.10 14.02
N PRO A 60 -1.24 -3.65 15.09
CA PRO A 60 -1.46 -5.09 15.19
C PRO A 60 -2.42 -5.58 14.10
N LEU A 61 -2.08 -6.67 13.40
CA LEU A 61 -2.90 -7.24 12.32
C LEU A 61 -4.34 -7.56 12.76
N VAL A 62 -4.52 -7.90 14.05
CA VAL A 62 -5.83 -8.21 14.64
C VAL A 62 -6.80 -7.01 14.67
N MET A 63 -6.31 -5.79 14.48
CA MET A 63 -7.15 -4.58 14.43
C MET A 63 -7.89 -4.41 13.09
N PHE A 64 -7.51 -5.16 12.06
CA PHE A 64 -8.12 -5.10 10.73
C PHE A 64 -9.23 -6.13 10.55
N THR A 65 -10.06 -5.96 9.52
CA THR A 65 -11.16 -6.90 9.22
C THR A 65 -10.64 -8.31 8.90
N GLU A 66 -11.47 -9.34 9.12
CA GLU A 66 -11.08 -10.72 8.79
C GLU A 66 -10.66 -10.88 7.32
N HIS A 67 -11.31 -10.15 6.41
CA HIS A 67 -10.96 -10.13 5.01
C HIS A 67 -9.54 -9.58 4.77
N GLN A 68 -9.22 -8.42 5.34
CA GLN A 68 -7.88 -7.82 5.24
C GLN A 68 -6.81 -8.69 5.91
N GLN A 69 -7.13 -9.35 7.03
CA GLN A 69 -6.24 -10.31 7.67
C GLN A 69 -5.96 -11.52 6.76
N ALA A 70 -6.99 -12.04 6.08
CA ALA A 70 -6.84 -13.13 5.14
C ALA A 70 -6.01 -12.70 3.92
N GLU A 71 -6.30 -11.53 3.34
CA GLU A 71 -5.54 -10.98 2.22
C GLU A 71 -4.07 -10.78 2.58
N PHE A 72 -3.78 -10.12 3.71
CA PHE A 72 -2.41 -9.94 4.19
C PHE A 72 -1.64 -11.26 4.28
N ARG A 73 -2.27 -12.33 4.78
CA ARG A 73 -1.65 -13.66 4.89
C ARG A 73 -1.47 -14.36 3.53
N GLN A 74 -2.29 -14.04 2.53
CA GLN A 74 -2.26 -14.67 1.21
C GLN A 74 -1.32 -13.97 0.24
N THR A 75 -1.32 -12.64 0.23
CA THR A 75 -0.65 -11.80 -0.79
C THR A 75 0.54 -11.00 -0.21
N GLY A 76 0.71 -11.02 1.12
CA GLY A 76 1.70 -10.25 1.85
C GLY A 76 1.26 -8.83 2.21
N GLY A 77 0.06 -8.40 1.83
CA GLY A 77 -0.47 -7.08 2.17
C GLY A 77 -1.69 -6.67 1.35
N PHE A 78 -2.24 -5.50 1.64
CA PHE A 78 -3.42 -4.96 0.96
C PHE A 78 -3.31 -3.44 0.80
N ILE A 79 -4.16 -2.87 -0.07
CA ILE A 79 -4.20 -1.43 -0.34
C ILE A 79 -5.44 -0.81 0.32
N VAL A 80 -5.28 0.35 0.93
CA VAL A 80 -6.39 1.18 1.42
C VAL A 80 -6.40 2.48 0.60
N PRO A 81 -7.32 2.64 -0.36
CA PRO A 81 -7.47 3.89 -1.09
C PRO A 81 -7.98 4.99 -0.17
N LEU A 82 -7.40 6.19 -0.27
CA LEU A 82 -7.77 7.34 0.53
C LEU A 82 -8.25 8.48 -0.37
N SER A 83 -9.03 9.39 0.22
CA SER A 83 -9.41 10.62 -0.46
C SER A 83 -8.23 11.59 -0.42
N ALA A 84 -7.69 11.88 -1.61
CA ALA A 84 -6.73 12.96 -1.84
C ALA A 84 -7.32 14.36 -1.56
#